data_AF-A0A1B0QY85-F1
#
_entry.id   AF-A0A1B0QY85-F1
#
_cell.length_a   1.000
_cell.length_b   1.000
_cell.length_c   1.000
_cell.angle_alpha   90.00
_cell.angle_beta   90.00
_cell.angle_gamma   90.00
#
_symmetry.space_group_name_H-M   'P 1'
#
loop_
_entity.id
_entity.type
_entity.pdbx_description
1 polymer ?
#
loop_
_entity_poly.entity_id
_entity_poly.type
_entity_poly.pdbx_seq_one_letter_code
_entity_poly.pdbx_strand_id
1 'polypeptide(L)' 'MLEMAAGTWHAVLSLDTGGIIFEVKHGGYQPVAADDYAHWAPAEGEPGTTELMAWYAQAQVGDSTFAV' A
#
# COMPACT_ATOMS: atom_id res chain seq x y z
N MET A 1 7.60 0.35 15.73
CA MET A 1 8.44 -0.27 14.67
C MET A 1 7.81 -1.61 14.36
N LEU A 2 7.49 -1.86 13.09
CA LEU A 2 6.93 -3.12 12.61
C LEU A 2 7.98 -3.75 11.68
N GLU A 3 8.21 -5.05 11.84
CA GLU A 3 9.12 -5.81 11.00
C GLU A 3 8.33 -6.90 10.27
N MET A 4 8.71 -7.14 9.02
CA MET A 4 8.01 -8.04 8.12
C MET A 4 9.00 -8.99 7.47
N ALA A 5 8.61 -10.25 7.29
CA ALA A 5 9.42 -11.20 6.55
C ALA A 5 9.55 -10.77 5.08
N ALA A 6 10.67 -11.13 4.44
CA ALA A 6 10.87 -10.87 3.01
C ALA A 6 9.74 -11.49 2.18
N GLY A 7 9.26 -10.75 1.17
CA GLY A 7 8.14 -11.18 0.31
C GLY A 7 6.75 -11.03 0.94
N THR A 8 6.62 -10.40 2.11
CA THR A 8 5.30 -10.11 2.68
C THR A 8 4.67 -8.91 2.01
N TRP A 9 3.48 -9.08 1.44
CA TRP A 9 2.68 -7.99 0.90
C TRP A 9 2.27 -7.02 2.00
N HIS A 10 2.46 -5.73 1.76
CA HIS A 10 2.00 -4.67 2.65
C HIS A 10 1.82 -3.37 1.89
N ALA A 11 0.97 -2.54 2.47
CA ALA A 11 0.88 -1.12 2.16
C ALA A 11 0.85 -0.37 3.49
N VAL A 12 1.05 0.94 3.44
CA VAL A 12 0.99 1.83 4.61
C VAL A 12 0.27 3.10 4.21
N LEU A 13 -0.56 3.61 5.10
CA LEU A 13 -1.30 4.85 4.90
C LEU A 13 -1.12 5.75 6.13
N SER A 14 -0.52 6.92 5.93
CA SER A 14 -0.46 7.96 6.95
C SER A 14 -1.83 8.64 7.06
N LEU A 15 -2.50 8.50 8.20
CA LEU A 15 -3.78 9.18 8.46
C LEU A 15 -3.60 10.62 8.97
N ASP A 16 -2.46 10.90 9.59
CA ASP A 16 -2.12 12.24 10.08
C ASP A 16 -1.56 13.12 8.97
N THR A 17 -1.97 14.39 8.95
CA THR A 17 -1.40 15.39 8.04
C THR A 17 0.09 15.58 8.32
N GLY A 18 0.92 15.39 7.30
CA GLY A 18 2.38 15.48 7.43
C GLY A 18 3.05 14.22 7.99
N GLY A 19 2.32 13.11 8.12
CA GLY A 19 2.90 11.83 8.53
C GLY A 19 4.00 11.34 7.57
N ILE A 20 5.12 10.89 8.12
CA ILE A 20 6.27 10.39 7.37
C ILE A 20 6.39 8.88 7.58
N ILE A 21 6.45 8.14 6.49
CA ILE A 21 6.80 6.72 6.50
C ILE A 21 8.32 6.62 6.33
N PHE A 22 8.95 5.86 7.22
CA PHE A 22 10.36 5.50 7.12
C PHE A 22 10.47 3.99 7.00
N GLU A 23 10.91 3.52 5.83
CA GLU A 23 11.09 2.10 5.53
C GLU A 23 12.57 1.80 5.25
N VAL A 24 13.05 0.68 5.78
CA VAL A 24 14.41 0.17 5.54
C VAL A 24 14.31 -1.22 4.97
N LYS A 25 15.00 -1.47 3.85
CA LYS A 25 15.10 -2.78 3.20
C LYS A 25 16.57 -3.21 3.14
N HIS A 26 16.82 -4.51 3.28
CA HIS A 26 18.16 -5.05 3.13
C HIS A 26 18.63 -4.99 1.67
N GLY A 27 19.87 -4.56 1.45
CA GLY A 27 20.48 -4.47 0.12
C GLY A 27 20.45 -3.06 -0.46
N GLY A 28 20.94 -2.94 -1.71
CA GLY A 28 20.86 -1.69 -2.45
C GLY A 28 19.44 -1.37 -2.86
N TYR A 29 19.15 -0.09 -3.09
CA TYR A 29 17.85 0.33 -3.63
C TYR A 29 17.59 -0.36 -4.98
N GLN A 30 16.39 -0.92 -5.12
CA GLN A 30 15.85 -1.43 -6.36
C GLN A 30 14.48 -0.77 -6.59
N PRO A 31 14.20 -0.26 -7.80
CA PRO A 31 12.86 0.21 -8.15
C PRO A 31 11.83 -0.92 -7.98
N VAL A 32 10.61 -0.56 -7.56
CA VAL A 32 9.49 -1.50 -7.46
C VAL A 32 9.10 -1.94 -8.87
N ALA A 33 9.05 -3.26 -9.11
CA ALA A 33 8.65 -3.80 -10.40
C ALA A 33 7.13 -3.72 -10.57
N ALA A 34 6.64 -3.71 -11.81
CA ALA A 34 5.20 -3.68 -12.08
C ALA A 34 4.45 -4.87 -11.44
N ASP A 35 5.10 -6.05 -11.38
CA ASP A 35 4.53 -7.26 -10.77
C ASP A 35 4.44 -7.19 -9.23
N ASP A 36 5.13 -6.22 -8.61
CA ASP A 36 5.07 -5.98 -7.15
C ASP A 36 3.97 -4.98 -6.77
N TYR A 37 3.12 -4.58 -7.73
CA TYR A 37 1.87 -3.87 -7.46
C TYR A 37 0.70 -4.85 -7.51
N ALA A 38 -0.27 -4.65 -6.62
CA ALA A 38 -1.50 -5.44 -6.64
C ALA A 38 -2.25 -5.18 -7.95
N HIS A 39 -2.38 -6.20 -8.82
CA HIS A 39 -2.98 -6.05 -10.16
C HIS A 39 -4.43 -5.54 -10.17
N TRP A 40 -5.14 -5.66 -9.06
CA TRP A 40 -6.51 -5.16 -8.91
C TRP A 40 -6.58 -3.69 -8.50
N ALA A 41 -5.47 -3.10 -8.04
CA ALA A 41 -5.44 -1.70 -7.61
C ALA A 41 -5.21 -0.77 -8.81
N PRO A 42 -5.90 0.39 -8.88
CA PRO A 42 -5.60 1.42 -9.86
C PRO A 42 -4.16 1.93 -9.69
N ALA A 43 -3.55 2.32 -10.81
CA ALA A 43 -2.29 3.04 -10.77
C ALA A 43 -2.48 4.44 -10.17
N GLU A 44 -1.39 5.04 -9.68
CA GLU A 44 -1.43 6.38 -9.07
C GLU A 44 -2.04 7.40 -10.04
N GLY A 45 -3.10 8.08 -9.58
CA GLY A 45 -3.79 9.12 -10.36
C GLY A 45 -4.84 8.60 -11.35
N GLU A 46 -4.97 7.28 -11.52
CA GLU A 46 -6.01 6.69 -12.37
C GLU A 46 -7.39 6.68 -11.67
N PRO A 47 -8.49 6.55 -12.43
CA PRO A 47 -9.83 6.40 -11.88
C PRO A 47 -9.90 5.27 -10.84
N GLY A 48 -10.61 5.49 -9.72
CA GLY A 48 -10.70 4.54 -8.61
C GLY A 48 -9.69 4.79 -7.48
N THR A 49 -8.68 5.64 -7.69
CA THR A 49 -7.67 5.94 -6.65
C THR A 49 -8.30 6.56 -5.40
N THR A 50 -9.22 7.51 -5.56
CA THR A 50 -9.89 8.18 -4.43
C THR A 50 -10.72 7.19 -3.62
N GLU A 51 -11.46 6.34 -4.30
CA GLU A 51 -12.32 5.31 -3.72
C GLU A 51 -11.47 4.25 -2.99
N LEU A 52 -10.34 3.82 -3.59
CA LEU A 52 -9.40 2.90 -2.96
C LEU A 52 -8.87 3.49 -1.65
N MET A 53 -8.43 4.75 -1.66
CA MET A 53 -7.88 5.42 -0.48
C MET A 53 -8.93 5.61 0.61
N ALA A 54 -10.17 5.93 0.24
CA ALA A 54 -11.29 6.04 1.16
C ALA A 54 -11.65 4.70 1.81
N TRP A 55 -11.61 3.59 1.07
CA TRP A 55 -11.77 2.25 1.64
C TRP A 55 -10.58 1.88 2.54
N TYR A 56 -9.35 2.07 2.06
CA TYR A 56 -8.14 1.64 2.75
C TYR A 56 -7.95 2.33 4.11
N ALA A 57 -8.40 3.59 4.23
CA ALA A 57 -8.37 4.33 5.49
C ALA A 57 -9.20 3.73 6.64
N GLN A 58 -10.16 2.85 6.33
CA GLN A 58 -11.13 2.32 7.30
C GLN A 58 -11.26 0.78 7.25
N ALA A 59 -10.66 0.12 6.25
CA ALA A 59 -10.65 -1.33 6.10
C ALA A 59 -10.13 -2.04 7.36
N GLN A 60 -10.81 -3.12 7.74
CA GLN A 60 -10.47 -3.98 8.88
C GLN A 60 -10.04 -5.37 8.43
N VAL A 61 -9.39 -6.11 9.33
CA VAL A 61 -9.01 -7.50 9.08
C VAL A 61 -10.26 -8.34 8.81
N GLY A 62 -10.30 -8.97 7.65
CA GLY A 62 -11.42 -9.82 7.21
C GLY A 62 -12.43 -9.11 6.29
N ASP A 63 -12.29 -7.80 6.08
CA ASP A 63 -13.09 -7.11 5.06
C ASP A 63 -12.75 -7.64 3.66
N SER A 64 -13.77 -7.69 2.80
CA SER A 64 -13.59 -7.99 1.38
C SER A 64 -12.72 -6.93 0.71
N THR A 65 -11.97 -7.35 -0.31
CA THR A 65 -11.10 -6.46 -1.11
C THR A 65 -11.91 -5.31 -1.71
N PHE A 66 -11.26 -4.16 -1.87
CA PHE A 66 -11.78 -3.07 -2.69
C PHE A 66 -12.22 -3.59 -4.07
N ALA A 67 -13.47 -3.32 -4.44
CA ALA A 67 -14.02 -3.65 -5.73
C ALA A 67 -14.66 -2.38 -6.31
N VAL A 68 -14.23 -2.00 -7.50
CA VAL A 68 -14.86 -0.96 -8.34
C VAL A 68 -15.72 -1.64 -9.38
#